data_AF-A0A073CEH4-F1
#
_entry.id   AF-A0A073CEH4-F1
#
_cell.length_a   1.000
_cell.length_b   1.000
_cell.length_c   1.000
_cell.angle_alpha   90.00
_cell.angle_beta   90.00
_cell.angle_gamma   90.00
#
_symmetry.space_group_name_H-M   'P 1'
#
loop_
_entity.id
_entity.type
_entity.pdbx_description
1 polymer ?
#
loop_
_entity_poly.entity_id
_entity_poly.type
_entity_poly.pdbx_seq_one_letter_code
_entity_poly.pdbx_strand_id
1 'polypeptide(L)'
;MILPLKIVNNLGLFTGLVVAIMTFTLLGIEEIARQIENPFGYDENDIQLDTICQAMLKNIQDLISLPPSVQTYEQEIKSKLNDIAIAQEFRTTTDSET
;
A
#
# COMPACT_ATOMS: atom_id res chain seq x y z
N MET A 1 15.88 -24.19 -36.50
CA MET A 1 14.48 -24.65 -36.25
C MET A 1 14.17 -25.86 -37.14
N ILE A 2 14.38 -27.09 -36.64
CA ILE A 2 14.12 -28.34 -37.41
C ILE A 2 13.11 -29.27 -36.66
N LEU A 3 12.64 -28.85 -35.49
CA LEU A 3 11.78 -29.66 -34.63
C LEU A 3 10.39 -30.03 -35.23
N PRO A 4 9.71 -29.19 -36.05
CA PRO A 4 8.39 -29.52 -36.58
C PRO A 4 8.43 -30.64 -37.63
N LEU A 5 9.49 -30.70 -38.44
CA LEU A 5 9.63 -31.65 -39.55
C LEU A 5 9.83 -33.09 -39.06
N LYS A 6 10.30 -33.29 -37.83
CA LYS A 6 10.50 -34.62 -37.24
C LYS A 6 9.19 -35.27 -36.77
N ILE A 7 8.17 -34.46 -36.49
CA ILE A 7 6.84 -34.91 -36.03
C ILE A 7 5.89 -35.12 -37.23
N VAL A 8 6.10 -34.40 -38.34
CA VAL A 8 5.25 -34.48 -39.54
C VAL A 8 5.25 -35.88 -40.17
N ASN A 9 6.34 -36.62 -40.00
CA ASN A 9 6.52 -37.93 -40.63
C ASN A 9 5.60 -39.03 -40.05
N ASN A 10 5.04 -38.82 -38.84
CA ASN A 10 4.15 -39.78 -38.19
C ASN A 10 2.68 -39.33 -38.08
N LEU A 11 2.36 -38.03 -38.21
CA LEU A 11 1.01 -37.49 -37.92
C LEU A 11 0.30 -36.84 -39.13
N GLY A 12 0.97 -36.61 -40.26
CA GLY A 12 0.34 -36.06 -41.47
C GLY A 12 -0.40 -34.73 -41.24
N LEU A 13 -1.65 -34.62 -41.71
CA LEU A 13 -2.49 -33.41 -41.55
C LEU A 13 -2.80 -33.04 -40.08
N PHE A 14 -2.81 -34.01 -39.15
CA PHE A 14 -3.03 -33.76 -37.73
C PHE A 14 -1.86 -33.03 -37.06
N THR A 15 -0.66 -33.07 -37.67
CA THR A 15 0.50 -32.32 -37.17
C THR A 15 0.22 -30.83 -37.11
N GLY A 16 -0.53 -30.27 -38.07
CA GLY A 16 -0.86 -28.84 -38.09
C GLY A 16 -1.66 -28.42 -36.85
N LEU A 17 -2.67 -29.22 -36.47
CA LEU A 17 -3.50 -28.93 -35.30
C LEU A 17 -2.70 -29.04 -33.99
N VAL A 18 -1.88 -30.08 -33.85
CA VAL A 18 -1.04 -30.27 -32.65
C VAL A 18 0.00 -29.15 -32.52
N VAL A 19 0.63 -28.76 -33.63
CA VAL A 19 1.60 -27.66 -33.65
C VAL A 19 0.90 -26.34 -33.32
N ALA A 20 -0.30 -26.08 -33.85
CA ALA A 20 -1.05 -24.88 -33.52
C ALA A 20 -1.34 -24.76 -32.02
N ILE A 21 -1.77 -25.84 -31.37
CA ILE A 21 -2.02 -25.88 -29.92
C ILE A 21 -0.71 -25.66 -29.14
N MET A 22 0.36 -26.36 -29.51
CA MET A 22 1.67 -26.21 -28.86
C MET A 22 2.20 -24.77 -28.97
N THR A 23 2.13 -24.18 -30.17
CA THR A 23 2.57 -22.80 -30.39
C THR A 23 1.70 -21.80 -29.63
N PHE A 24 0.38 -21.98 -29.60
CA PHE A 24 -0.50 -21.14 -28.79
C PHE A 24 -0.12 -21.18 -27.31
N THR A 25 0.10 -22.37 -26.75
CA THR A 25 0.52 -22.54 -25.36
C THR A 25 1.88 -21.90 -25.08
N LEU A 26 2.87 -22.12 -25.96
CA LEU A 26 4.22 -21.58 -25.78
C LEU A 26 4.25 -20.05 -25.88
N LEU A 27 3.57 -19.47 -26.87
CA LEU A 27 3.46 -18.01 -27.03
C LEU A 27 2.66 -17.38 -25.88
N GLY A 28 1.59 -18.05 -25.42
CA GLY A 28 0.82 -17.59 -24.27
C GLY A 28 1.65 -17.54 -22.99
N ILE A 29 2.47 -18.56 -22.74
CA ILE A 29 3.37 -18.58 -21.57
C ILE A 29 4.46 -17.52 -21.69
N GLU A 30 5.03 -17.32 -22.89
CA GLU A 30 6.04 -16.28 -23.14
C GLU A 30 5.50 -14.88 -22.84
N GLU A 31 4.27 -14.59 -23.27
CA GLU A 31 3.60 -13.33 -23.01
C GLU A 31 3.42 -13.06 -21.50
N ILE A 32 2.96 -14.08 -20.77
CA ILE A 32 2.78 -14.00 -19.31
C ILE A 32 4.14 -13.83 -18.61
N ALA A 33 5.15 -14.57 -19.06
CA ALA A 33 6.50 -14.49 -18.50
C ALA A 33 7.08 -13.07 -18.66
N ARG A 34 6.87 -12.43 -19.82
CA ARG A 34 7.31 -11.06 -20.06
C ARG A 34 6.67 -10.05 -19.13
N GLN A 35 5.37 -10.21 -18.84
CA GLN A 35 4.68 -9.33 -17.87
C GLN A 35 5.22 -9.54 -16.45
N ILE A 36 5.51 -10.79 -16.05
CA ILE A 36 6.06 -11.09 -14.71
C ILE A 36 7.51 -10.63 -14.56
N GLU A 37 8.29 -10.58 -15.64
CA GLU A 37 9.69 -10.16 -15.62
C GLU A 37 9.85 -8.69 -15.19
N ASN A 38 8.91 -7.82 -15.55
CA ASN A 38 8.95 -6.39 -15.23
C ASN A 38 7.70 -5.92 -14.45
N PRO A 39 7.53 -6.34 -13.19
CA PRO A 39 6.31 -6.07 -12.42
C PRO A 39 6.16 -4.61 -11.94
N PHE A 40 7.18 -3.78 -12.22
CA PHE A 40 7.27 -2.37 -11.82
C PHE A 40 7.18 -1.43 -13.04
N GLY A 41 6.74 -1.95 -14.19
CA GLY A 41 6.48 -1.15 -15.37
C GLY A 41 5.20 -0.33 -15.25
N TYR A 42 4.61 -0.04 -16.41
CA TYR A 42 3.35 0.70 -16.54
C TYR A 42 2.32 -0.06 -17.40
N ASP A 43 2.48 -1.38 -17.54
CA ASP A 43 1.50 -2.24 -18.18
C ASP A 43 0.25 -2.37 -17.30
N GLU A 44 -0.89 -2.77 -17.89
CA GLU A 44 -2.17 -2.84 -17.17
C GLU A 44 -2.15 -3.78 -15.96
N ASN A 45 -1.30 -4.80 -16.00
CA ASN A 45 -1.16 -5.81 -14.94
C ASN A 45 0.00 -5.51 -13.96
N ASP A 46 0.68 -4.37 -14.11
CA ASP A 46 1.80 -3.99 -13.25
C ASP A 46 1.35 -3.43 -11.91
N ILE A 47 2.27 -3.44 -10.94
CA ILE A 47 2.03 -2.91 -9.61
C ILE A 47 2.02 -1.38 -9.65
N GLN A 48 0.94 -0.77 -9.16
CA GLN A 48 0.79 0.69 -9.10
C GLN A 48 1.64 1.32 -7.98
N LEU A 49 2.94 1.46 -8.23
CA LEU A 49 3.91 2.03 -7.28
C LEU A 49 3.57 3.46 -6.89
N ASP A 50 3.07 4.28 -7.82
CA ASP A 50 2.73 5.68 -7.56
C ASP A 50 1.65 5.79 -6.48
N THR A 51 0.61 4.97 -6.57
CA THR A 51 -0.47 4.91 -5.57
C THR A 51 0.06 4.51 -4.21
N ILE A 52 0.95 3.52 -4.16
CA ILE A 52 1.57 3.06 -2.90
C ILE A 52 2.46 4.16 -2.30
N CYS A 53 3.27 4.84 -3.12
CA CYS A 53 4.14 5.92 -2.68
C CYS A 53 3.32 7.11 -2.14
N GLN A 54 2.26 7.50 -2.86
CA GLN A 54 1.35 8.57 -2.41
C GLN A 54 0.67 8.21 -1.09
N ALA A 55 0.21 6.96 -0.93
CA ALA A 55 -0.37 6.50 0.33
C ALA A 55 0.64 6.57 1.49
N MET A 56 1.89 6.14 1.27
CA MET A 56 2.94 6.25 2.28
C MET A 56 3.25 7.71 2.63
N LEU A 57 3.39 8.58 1.63
CA LEU A 57 3.64 10.00 1.83
C LEU A 57 2.52 10.65 2.66
N LYS A 58 1.27 10.35 2.32
CA LYS A 58 0.10 10.81 3.07
C LYS A 58 0.14 10.32 4.51
N ASN A 59 0.40 9.03 4.74
CA ASN A 59 0.50 8.48 6.08
C ASN A 59 1.59 9.16 6.91
N ILE A 60 2.74 9.45 6.32
CA ILE A 60 3.83 10.18 6.99
C ILE A 60 3.42 11.63 7.29
N GLN A 61 2.79 12.32 6.34
CA GLN A 61 2.27 13.68 6.53
C GLN A 61 1.23 13.72 7.66
N ASP A 62 0.34 12.73 7.71
CA ASP A 62 -0.67 12.59 8.76
C ASP A 62 0.01 12.37 10.12
N LEU A 63 1.01 11.48 10.20
CA LEU A 63 1.77 11.26 11.44
C LEU A 63 2.53 12.50 11.93
N ILE A 64 3.02 13.36 11.03
CA ILE A 64 3.72 14.60 11.39
C ILE A 64 2.75 15.73 11.76
N SER A 65 1.59 15.79 11.09
CA SER A 65 0.60 16.86 11.28
C SER A 65 -0.37 16.61 12.44
N LEU A 66 -0.54 15.36 12.85
CA LEU A 66 -1.27 15.04 14.06
C LEU A 66 -0.48 15.54 15.27
N PRO A 67 -1.09 16.35 16.17
CA PRO A 67 -0.46 16.65 17.44
C PRO A 67 -0.23 15.31 18.17
N PRO A 68 0.95 15.09 18.78
CA PRO A 68 1.18 13.86 19.53
C PRO A 68 0.07 13.74 20.57
N SER A 69 -0.66 12.61 20.56
CA SER A 69 -1.76 12.33 21.49
C SER A 69 -1.36 12.48 22.97
N VAL A 70 -0.05 12.47 23.25
CA VAL A 70 0.57 12.76 24.55
C VAL A 70 0.33 14.22 25.02
N GLN A 71 0.19 15.20 24.12
CA GLN A 71 -0.05 16.60 24.50
C GLN A 71 -1.46 16.85 25.04
N THR A 72 -2.45 16.07 24.62
CA THR A 72 -3.85 16.24 25.09
C THR A 72 -3.98 16.00 26.59
N TYR A 73 -3.23 15.02 27.14
CA TYR A 73 -3.26 14.72 28.57
C TYR A 73 -2.58 15.80 29.43
N GLU A 74 -1.44 16.33 28.97
CA GLU A 74 -0.74 17.44 29.62
C GLU A 74 -1.58 18.71 29.70
N GLN A 75 -2.35 19.02 28.64
CA GLN A 75 -3.22 20.20 28.61
C GLN A 75 -4.45 20.04 29.50
N GLU A 76 -5.03 18.84 29.55
CA GLU A 76 -6.15 18.54 30.43
C GLU A 76 -5.73 18.63 31.91
N ILE A 77 -4.57 18.08 32.27
CA ILE A 77 -4.02 18.20 33.63
C ILE A 77 -3.75 19.65 34.00
N LYS A 78 -3.08 20.43 33.12
CA LYS A 78 -2.78 21.86 33.40
C LYS A 78 -4.06 22.68 33.59
N SER A 79 -5.08 22.43 32.79
CA SER A 79 -6.39 23.06 32.92
C SER A 79 -7.05 22.71 34.26
N LYS A 80 -7.11 21.42 34.62
CA LYS A 80 -7.66 20.97 35.91
C LYS A 80 -6.90 21.53 37.11
N LEU A 81 -5.57 21.60 37.04
CA LEU A 81 -4.74 22.20 38.09
C LEU A 81 -4.98 23.71 38.25
N ASN A 82 -5.15 24.43 37.14
CA ASN A 82 -5.47 25.86 37.17
C ASN A 82 -6.85 26.14 37.78
N ASP A 83 -7.85 25.32 37.44
CA ASP A 83 -9.19 25.39 38.05
C ASP A 83 -9.11 25.21 39.57
N ILE A 84 -8.29 24.27 40.04
CA ILE A 84 -8.08 24.00 41.47
C ILE A 84 -7.38 25.19 42.15
N ALA A 85 -6.32 25.74 41.53
CA ALA A 85 -5.59 26.88 42.08
C ALA A 85 -6.49 28.12 42.26
N ILE A 86 -7.36 28.40 41.28
CA ILE A 86 -8.33 29.51 41.35
C ILE A 86 -9.35 29.27 42.47
N ALA A 87 -9.85 28.04 42.62
CA ALA A 87 -10.81 27.70 43.67
C ALA A 87 -10.19 27.78 45.08
N GLN A 88 -8.89 27.56 45.21
CA GLN A 88 -8.16 27.69 46.48
C GLN A 88 -7.89 29.16 46.84
N GLU A 89 -7.52 30.00 45.87
CA GLU A 89 -7.27 31.44 46.08
C GLU A 89 -8.56 32.20 46.48
N PHE A 90 -9.71 31.76 45.97
CA PHE A 90 -11.01 32.31 46.36
C PHE A 90 -11.40 31.96 47.80
N ARG A 91 -10.97 30.81 48.32
CA ARG A 91 -11.24 30.37 49.71
C ARG A 91 -10.38 31.10 50.73
N THR A 92 -9.16 31.52 50.39
CA THR A 92 -8.27 32.23 51.32
C THR A 92 -8.63 33.71 51.50
N THR A 93 -9.30 34.33 50.52
CA THR A 93 -9.78 35.72 50.63
C THR A 93 -11.08 35.84 51.42
N THR A 94 -11.93 34.81 51.39
CA THR A 94 -13.21 34.80 52.14
C THR A 94 -13.06 34.50 53.64
N ASP A 95 -11.89 34.05 54.10
CA ASP A 95 -11.58 33.89 55.53
C ASP A 95 -10.91 35.15 56.16
N SER A 96 -10.75 36.25 55.39
CA SER A 96 -10.10 37.50 55.84
C SER A 96 -11.03 38.72 55.94
N GLU A 97 -12.34 38.54 55.73
CA GLU A 97 -13.38 39.53 56.06
C GLU A 97 -14.31 38.94 57.14
N THR A 98 -13.77 38.75 58.33
CA THR A 98 -14.52 38.81 59.60
C THR A 98 -14.46 40.21 60.18
#